data_AF-A0A7Z9WNV8-F1
#
_entry.id   AF-A0A7Z9WNV8-F1
#
_cell.length_a   1.000
_cell.length_b   1.000
_cell.length_c   1.000
_cell.angle_alpha   90.00
_cell.angle_beta   90.00
_cell.angle_gamma   90.00
#
_symmetry.space_group_name_H-M   'P 1'
#
loop_
_entity.id
_entity.type
_entity.pdbx_description
1 polymer ?
#
loop_
_entity_poly.entity_id
_entity_poly.type
_entity_poly.pdbx_seq_one_letter_code
_entity_poly.pdbx_strand_id
1 'polypeptide(L)' 'MKLLSEGARRLGIELTAAQLAAFQTYYQELIAWNEKVNLTAITDYKEVQLWHFLDSLTCLLALEERG' A
#
# COMPACT_ATOMS: atom_id res chain seq x y z
N MET A 1 -7.28 4.62 -3.89
CA MET A 1 -5.90 4.13 -4.13
C MET A 1 -5.14 5.01 -5.13
N LYS A 2 -5.44 6.32 -5.20
CA LYS A 2 -4.81 7.21 -6.18
C LYS A 2 -3.36 7.55 -5.81
N LEU A 3 -3.09 7.77 -4.52
CA LEU A 3 -1.74 8.08 -4.03
C LEU A 3 -0.81 6.89 -4.18
N LEU A 4 -1.31 5.68 -3.86
CA LEU A 4 -0.57 4.44 -4.06
C LEU A 4 -0.20 4.23 -5.54
N SER A 5 -1.16 4.38 -6.45
CA SER A 5 -0.92 4.22 -7.90
C SER A 5 0.08 5.24 -8.44
N GLU A 6 -0.07 6.52 -8.09
CA GLU A 6 0.85 7.59 -8.51
C GLU A 6 2.26 7.38 -7.94
N GLY A 7 2.35 6.96 -6.67
CA GLY A 7 3.62 6.66 -6.00
C GLY A 7 4.32 5.45 -6.62
N ALA A 8 3.60 4.34 -6.80
CA ALA A 8 4.12 3.12 -7.42
C ALA A 8 4.67 3.40 -8.83
N ARG A 9 3.96 4.20 -9.63
CA ARG A 9 4.43 4.60 -10.96
C ARG A 9 5.77 5.36 -10.90
N ARG A 10 5.98 6.22 -9.90
CA ARG A 10 7.26 6.91 -9.71
C ARG A 10 8.40 5.97 -9.32
N LEU A 11 8.06 4.82 -8.74
CA LEU A 11 8.99 3.73 -8.47
C LEU A 11 9.19 2.80 -9.68
N GLY A 12 8.59 3.10 -10.84
CA GLY A 12 8.63 2.21 -12.01
C GLY A 12 7.66 1.03 -11.95
N ILE A 13 6.77 0.98 -10.95
CA ILE A 13 5.82 -0.11 -10.73
C ILE A 13 4.44 0.29 -11.25
N GLU A 14 3.97 -0.40 -12.29
CA GLU A 14 2.61 -0.23 -12.81
C GLU A 14 1.64 -1.21 -12.13
N LEU A 15 0.71 -0.67 -11.34
CA LEU A 15 -0.33 -1.46 -10.68
C LEU A 15 -1.57 -1.58 -11.56
N THR A 16 -1.99 -2.81 -11.83
CA THR A 16 -3.24 -3.09 -12.55
C THR A 16 -4.46 -2.69 -11.74
N ALA A 17 -5.60 -2.48 -12.42
CA ALA A 17 -6.87 -2.19 -11.76
C ALA A 17 -7.27 -3.26 -10.72
N ALA A 18 -7.00 -4.54 -11.00
CA ALA A 18 -7.27 -5.64 -10.08
C ALA A 18 -6.38 -5.57 -8.82
N GLN A 19 -5.10 -5.22 -8.95
CA GLN A 19 -4.21 -5.03 -7.81
C GLN A 19 -4.63 -3.82 -6.96
N LEU A 20 -5.03 -2.71 -7.60
CA LEU A 20 -5.55 -1.55 -6.88
C LEU A 20 -6.85 -1.88 -6.12
N ALA A 21 -7.72 -2.71 -6.69
CA ALA A 21 -8.90 -3.20 -6.00
C ALA A 21 -8.52 -4.09 -4.81
N ALA A 22 -7.51 -4.96 -4.95
CA ALA A 22 -7.02 -5.78 -3.85
C ALA A 22 -6.45 -4.93 -2.69
N PHE A 23 -5.67 -3.88 -2.99
CA PHE A 23 -5.21 -2.92 -1.96
C PHE A 23 -6.37 -2.18 -1.29
N GLN A 24 -7.44 -1.89 -2.02
CA GLN A 24 -8.64 -1.28 -1.46
C GLN A 24 -9.35 -2.23 -0.48
N THR A 25 -9.51 -3.50 -0.83
CA THR A 25 -10.05 -4.52 0.07
C THR A 25 -9.15 -4.69 1.28
N TYR A 26 -7.83 -4.73 1.09
CA TYR A 26 -6.88 -4.87 2.20
C TYR A 26 -6.98 -3.71 3.19
N TYR A 27 -7.11 -2.46 2.71
CA TYR A 27 -7.37 -1.32 3.59
C TYR A 27 -8.64 -1.50 4.42
N GLN A 28 -9.74 -1.95 3.80
CA GLN A 28 -11.02 -2.14 4.51
C GLN A 28 -10.89 -3.19 5.62
N GLU A 29 -10.25 -4.32 5.33
CA GLU A 29 -9.98 -5.37 6.31
C GLU A 29 -9.05 -4.88 7.43
N LEU A 30 -7.99 -4.14 7.09
CA LEU A 30 -7.06 -3.57 8.06
C LEU A 30 -7.79 -2.70 9.09
N ILE A 31 -8.67 -1.80 8.65
CA ILE A 31 -9.42 -0.91 9.55
C ILE A 31 -10.42 -1.71 10.39
N ALA A 32 -11.18 -2.62 9.77
CA ALA A 32 -12.16 -3.45 10.47
C ALA A 32 -11.53 -4.33 11.56
N TRP A 33 -10.30 -4.80 11.34
CA TRP A 33 -9.54 -5.53 12.35
C TRP A 33 -8.90 -4.60 13.37
N ASN A 34 -8.42 -3.42 12.96
CA ASN A 34 -7.82 -2.44 13.86
C ASN A 34 -8.78 -2.02 14.97
N GLU A 35 -10.07 -1.87 14.68
CA GLU A 35 -11.12 -1.58 15.66
C GLU A 35 -11.25 -2.64 16.76
N LYS A 36 -10.83 -3.88 16.49
CA LYS A 36 -10.95 -5.01 17.43
C LYS A 36 -9.71 -5.21 18.28
N VAL A 37 -8.52 -4.95 17.72
CA VAL A 37 -7.25 -5.36 18.36
C VAL A 37 -6.14 -4.30 18.35
N ASN A 38 -6.36 -3.11 17.78
CA ASN A 38 -5.35 -2.04 17.63
C ASN A 38 -4.06 -2.50 16.92
N LEU A 39 -4.18 -2.99 15.68
CA LEU A 39 -3.07 -3.39 14.81
C LEU A 39 -2.06 -2.27 14.49
N THR A 40 -2.55 -1.04 14.32
CA THR A 40 -1.75 0.12 13.94
C THR A 40 -2.38 1.41 14.43
N ALA A 41 -1.53 2.39 14.76
CA ALA A 41 -1.95 3.75 15.04
C ALA A 41 -2.30 4.55 13.77
N ILE A 42 -1.89 4.06 12.59
CA ILE A 42 -2.09 4.75 11.31
C ILE A 42 -3.33 4.17 10.62
N THR A 43 -4.43 4.92 10.65
CA THR A 43 -5.72 4.50 10.06
C THR A 43 -6.22 5.45 8.98
N ASP A 44 -5.60 6.63 8.81
CA ASP A 44 -6.01 7.56 7.76
C ASP A 44 -5.75 6.95 6.36
N TYR A 45 -6.74 7.08 5.48
CA TYR A 45 -6.71 6.48 4.15
C TYR A 45 -5.50 6.90 3.30
N LYS A 46 -5.05 8.15 3.42
CA LYS A 46 -3.87 8.65 2.70
C LYS A 46 -2.60 8.15 3.35
N GLU A 47 -2.54 8.20 4.69
CA GLU A 47 -1.39 7.73 5.44
C GLU A 47 -1.12 6.24 5.24
N VAL A 48 -2.15 5.39 5.23
CA VAL A 48 -2.00 3.96 4.96
C VAL A 48 -1.45 3.72 3.54
N GLN A 49 -1.91 4.47 2.54
CA GLN A 49 -1.37 4.35 1.19
C GLN A 49 0.11 4.70 1.10
N LEU A 50 0.58 5.66 1.90
CA LEU A 50 1.98 6.11 1.87
C LEU A 50 2.87 5.24 2.77
N TRP A 51 2.53 5.14 4.05
CA TRP A 51 3.38 4.58 5.09
C TRP A 51 3.28 3.07 5.25
N HIS A 52 2.18 2.45 4.81
CA HIS A 52 2.07 0.99 4.80
C HIS A 52 2.30 0.43 3.41
N PHE A 53 1.50 0.87 2.44
CA PHE A 53 1.49 0.24 1.12
C PHE A 53 2.67 0.68 0.25
N LEU A 54 2.83 1.98 0.02
CA LEU A 54 3.90 2.48 -0.85
C LEU A 54 5.28 2.23 -0.23
N ASP A 55 5.44 2.46 1.08
CA ASP A 55 6.68 2.15 1.81
C ASP A 55 7.09 0.68 1.62
N SER A 56 6.16 -0.27 1.81
CA SER A 56 6.41 -1.70 1.56
C SER A 56 6.82 -2.01 0.12
N LEU A 57 6.28 -1.29 -0.88
CA LEU A 57 6.64 -1.49 -2.28
C LEU A 57 8.07 -1.02 -2.60
N THR A 58 8.65 -0.10 -1.83
CA THR A 58 10.03 0.36 -2.05
C THR A 58 11.06 -0.75 -1.90
N CYS A 59 10.74 -1.81 -1.13
CA CYS A 59 11.58 -3.00 -1.02
C CYS A 59 11.86 -3.68 -2.37
N LEU A 60 10.97 -3.53 -3.36
CA LEU A 60 11.18 -4.09 -4.69
C LEU A 60 12.37 -3.44 -5.41
N LEU A 61 12.64 -2.16 -5.16
CA LEU A 61 13.78 -1.45 -5.75
C LEU A 61 15.11 -2.08 -5.32
N ALA A 62 15.20 -2.53 -4.07
CA ALA A 62 16.38 -3.21 -3.55
C ALA A 62 16.59 -4.61 -4.14
N LEU A 63 15.54 -5.23 -4.69
CA LEU A 63 15.63 -6.54 -5.34
C LEU A 63 16.04 -6.43 -6.82
N GLU A 64 15.68 -5.35 -7.50
CA GLU A 64 16.09 -5.11 -8.90
C GLU A 64 17.60 -4.87 -9.04
N GLU A 65 18.29 -4.34 -8.02
CA GLU A 65 19.76 -4.19 -8.03
C GLU A 65 20.53 -5.52 -8.01
N ARG A 66 19.85 -6.67 -7.86
CA ARG A 66 20.45 -8.02 -7.83
C ARG A 66 20.19 -8.85 -9.08
N GLY A 67 19.63 -8.25 -10.13
CA GLY A 67 19.33 -8.88 -11.43
C GLY A 67 20.40 -8.68 -12.49
#